data_AF-A0A9W9S8F3-F1
#
_entry.id   AF-A0A9W9S8F3-F1
#
_cell.length_a   1.000
_cell.length_b   1.000
_cell.length_c   1.000
_cell.angle_alpha   90.00
_cell.angle_beta   90.00
_cell.angle_gamma   90.00
#
_symmetry.space_group_name_H-M   'P 1'
#
loop_
_entity.id
_entity.type
_entity.pdbx_description
1 polymer ?
#
loop_
_entity_poly.entity_id
_entity_poly.type
_entity_poly.pdbx_seq_one_letter_code
_entity_poly.pdbx_strand_id
1 'polypeptide(L)'
;MTYLISSKAISKRLVQTRLVTSKPAVIPANGLISIPSLRANPIARPQLQKNFGRSTIARRFHPSPITMASSSALKQTLTPTLLDDVHKLWFDHLSCEEALLLPEWSEMGKWFSRDEAFDEACVTKFGPALEKIAGSGASATQILSAFSPSSPMDWLSIIILLDQVPRNCYRGAESKLVFGCFDPLAEEIALRAIEEGIPTQSPYFKYRMAYRTWFHMPLMHSENLGVHEQAVKVHEGTARDVNELLAGDVSTLTEEERKCHEVLSKKAEALQAFLSNTLDFEKRHKVIIERFGRYPHRNQALGRVSTPEEIEYLNNGGETFG
;
A
#
# COMPACT_ATOMS: atom_id res chain seq x y z
N MET A 1 -54.38 -44.07 31.13
CA MET A 1 -55.37 -43.87 32.22
C MET A 1 -54.72 -42.92 33.23
N THR A 2 -54.88 -41.61 33.10
CA THR A 2 -55.95 -40.76 33.67
C THR A 2 -55.58 -40.18 35.05
N TYR A 3 -55.25 -38.87 35.06
CA TYR A 3 -55.58 -37.84 36.09
C TYR A 3 -54.86 -37.93 37.47
N LEU A 4 -54.69 -36.89 38.32
CA LEU A 4 -55.39 -35.63 38.63
C LEU A 4 -54.35 -34.55 39.10
N ILE A 5 -54.43 -33.28 38.70
CA ILE A 5 -55.14 -32.11 39.32
C ILE A 5 -54.69 -31.74 40.75
N SER A 6 -54.11 -30.54 40.97
CA SER A 6 -54.84 -29.40 41.57
C SER A 6 -53.96 -28.22 42.01
N SER A 7 -54.41 -27.06 41.57
CA SER A 7 -54.13 -25.69 42.02
C SER A 7 -54.31 -25.45 43.53
N LYS A 8 -53.50 -24.53 44.08
CA LYS A 8 -53.94 -23.54 45.08
C LYS A 8 -53.21 -22.21 44.87
N ALA A 9 -53.99 -21.16 44.68
CA ALA A 9 -53.59 -19.77 44.51
C ALA A 9 -53.47 -19.04 45.85
N ILE A 10 -52.53 -18.08 45.99
CA ILE A 10 -52.66 -16.94 46.92
C ILE A 10 -52.10 -15.65 46.28
N SER A 11 -53.05 -14.76 45.98
CA SER A 11 -53.10 -13.30 46.08
C SER A 11 -51.88 -12.39 45.78
N LYS A 12 -52.18 -11.50 44.81
CA LYS A 12 -51.54 -10.24 44.43
C LYS A 12 -51.09 -9.35 45.60
N ARG A 13 -49.88 -8.79 45.48
CA ARG A 13 -49.56 -7.44 45.96
C ARG A 13 -48.97 -6.65 44.78
N LEU A 14 -49.73 -5.65 44.34
CA LEU A 14 -49.32 -4.64 43.39
C LEU A 14 -48.24 -3.76 44.03
N VAL A 15 -47.06 -3.72 43.42
CA VAL A 15 -46.13 -2.61 43.55
C VAL A 15 -46.00 -2.01 42.15
N GLN A 16 -46.59 -0.82 41.98
CA GLN A 16 -46.37 0.02 40.81
C GLN A 16 -44.92 0.49 40.81
N THR A 17 -44.05 -0.20 40.10
CA THR A 17 -42.77 0.37 39.68
C THR A 17 -43.03 1.15 38.40
N ARG A 18 -42.99 2.49 38.49
CA ARG A 18 -43.02 3.40 37.34
C ARG A 18 -41.89 2.99 36.38
N LEU A 19 -42.27 2.58 35.17
CA LEU A 19 -41.38 2.59 34.00
C LEU A 19 -41.02 4.05 33.73
N VAL A 20 -39.87 4.49 34.23
CA VAL A 20 -39.20 5.68 33.70
C VAL A 20 -38.54 5.23 32.41
N THR A 21 -39.16 5.55 31.28
CA THR A 21 -38.52 5.48 29.97
C THR A 21 -37.40 6.52 29.95
N SER A 22 -36.17 6.10 30.28
CA SER A 22 -35.00 6.92 30.03
C SER A 22 -34.77 6.98 28.51
N LYS A 23 -35.05 8.14 27.91
CA LYS A 23 -34.51 8.49 26.60
C LYS A 23 -32.98 8.31 26.64
N PRO A 24 -32.34 7.80 25.57
CA PRO A 24 -30.89 7.77 25.51
C PRO A 24 -30.36 9.21 25.64
N ALA A 25 -29.42 9.40 26.55
CA ALA A 25 -28.78 10.68 26.77
C ALA A 25 -28.06 11.13 25.48
N VAL A 26 -28.45 12.29 24.98
CA VAL A 26 -27.71 13.03 23.96
C VAL A 26 -26.42 13.50 24.62
N ILE A 27 -25.30 12.91 24.25
CA ILE A 27 -23.98 13.41 24.63
C ILE A 27 -23.76 14.71 23.86
N PRO A 28 -23.51 15.85 24.52
CA PRO A 28 -23.19 17.09 23.83
C PRO A 28 -21.87 16.91 23.07
N ALA A 29 -21.93 17.04 21.75
CA ALA A 29 -20.77 17.11 20.88
C ALA A 29 -20.02 18.42 21.15
N ASN A 30 -19.12 18.42 22.13
CA ASN A 30 -18.08 19.43 22.32
C ASN A 30 -16.99 18.82 23.21
N GLY A 31 -15.91 18.36 22.58
CA GLY A 31 -14.80 17.73 23.28
C GLY A 31 -13.90 16.83 22.44
N LEU A 32 -14.17 16.64 21.15
CA LEU A 32 -13.19 16.09 20.22
C LEU A 32 -12.15 17.16 19.93
N ILE A 33 -10.88 16.85 20.21
CA ILE A 33 -9.75 17.61 19.69
C ILE A 33 -9.86 17.55 18.17
N SER A 34 -10.20 18.69 17.56
CA SER A 34 -10.28 18.86 16.12
C SER A 34 -8.92 18.57 15.49
N ILE A 35 -8.79 17.42 14.84
CA ILE A 35 -7.73 17.17 13.85
C ILE A 35 -8.18 17.88 12.56
N PRO A 36 -7.34 18.69 11.89
CA PRO A 36 -7.76 19.47 10.73
C PRO A 36 -8.27 18.57 9.60
N SER A 37 -9.50 18.85 9.17
CA SER A 37 -10.06 18.40 7.89
C SER A 37 -9.06 18.65 6.76
N LEU A 38 -8.83 17.62 5.93
CA LEU A 38 -8.24 17.72 4.60
C LEU A 38 -9.12 18.63 3.73
N ARG A 39 -9.00 19.95 3.90
CA ARG A 39 -9.23 20.90 2.82
C ARG A 39 -7.90 21.09 2.13
N ALA A 40 -7.81 20.62 0.89
CA ALA A 40 -6.83 21.13 -0.04
C ALA A 40 -7.01 22.65 -0.09
N ASN A 41 -6.04 23.39 0.46
CA ASN A 41 -6.03 24.84 0.36
C ASN A 41 -5.83 25.18 -1.13
N PRO A 42 -6.69 26.01 -1.76
CA PRO A 42 -6.50 26.39 -3.15
C PRO A 42 -5.23 27.23 -3.24
N ILE A 43 -4.16 26.64 -3.77
CA ILE A 43 -2.91 27.37 -4.04
C ILE A 43 -3.26 28.45 -5.08
N ALA A 44 -3.12 29.71 -4.65
CA ALA A 44 -3.20 30.87 -5.51
C ALA A 44 -2.24 30.71 -6.69
N ARG A 45 -2.75 30.84 -7.92
CA ARG A 45 -1.95 30.87 -9.15
C ARG A 45 -0.91 32.01 -9.04
N PRO A 46 0.40 31.73 -9.09
CA PRO A 46 1.38 32.76 -9.36
C PRO A 46 1.33 33.09 -10.85
N GLN A 47 1.26 34.37 -11.18
CA GLN A 47 1.34 34.84 -12.56
C GLN A 47 2.65 34.37 -13.21
N LEU A 48 2.50 33.78 -14.40
CA LEU A 48 3.58 33.43 -15.32
C LEU A 48 4.43 34.68 -15.63
N GLN A 49 5.66 34.72 -15.10
CA GLN A 49 6.76 35.40 -15.77
C GLN A 49 7.71 34.34 -16.33
N LYS A 50 7.79 34.34 -17.67
CA LYS A 50 8.65 33.49 -18.48
C LYS A 50 10.11 33.78 -18.16
N ASN A 51 10.84 32.80 -17.64
CA ASN A 51 12.29 32.71 -17.76
C ASN A 51 12.66 31.26 -18.07
N PHE A 52 12.91 30.97 -19.34
CA PHE A 52 13.41 29.69 -19.81
C PHE A 52 14.89 29.54 -19.44
N GLY A 53 15.18 28.96 -18.29
CA GLY A 53 16.48 28.37 -17.97
C GLY A 53 16.48 26.90 -18.39
N ARG A 54 17.09 26.58 -19.54
CA ARG A 54 17.28 25.19 -20.01
C ARG A 54 18.28 24.47 -19.09
N SER A 55 17.79 23.65 -18.16
CA SER A 55 18.56 22.50 -17.66
C SER A 55 18.20 21.30 -18.52
N THR A 56 19.15 20.87 -19.36
CA THR A 56 18.94 19.83 -20.37
C THR A 56 19.65 18.56 -19.90
N ILE A 57 18.94 17.70 -19.18
CA ILE A 57 19.23 16.26 -19.18
C ILE A 57 17.94 15.55 -19.60
N ALA A 58 17.48 15.86 -20.81
CA ALA A 58 16.50 15.02 -21.48
C ALA A 58 17.25 13.80 -22.03
N ARG A 59 17.39 12.73 -21.22
CA ARG A 59 17.78 11.42 -21.78
C ARG A 59 16.61 10.91 -22.60
N ARG A 60 16.72 11.04 -23.91
CA ARG A 60 15.79 10.43 -24.86
C ARG A 60 15.88 8.92 -24.71
N PHE A 61 14.81 8.31 -24.20
CA PHE A 61 14.58 6.88 -24.34
C PHE A 61 14.50 6.58 -25.84
N HIS A 62 15.54 5.94 -26.38
CA HIS A 62 15.49 5.42 -27.74
C HIS A 62 15.02 3.97 -27.61
N PRO A 63 13.85 3.61 -28.14
CA PRO A 63 13.47 2.21 -28.22
C PRO A 63 14.47 1.53 -29.17
N SER A 64 15.42 0.79 -28.59
CA SER A 64 16.17 -0.21 -29.35
C SER A 64 15.18 -1.20 -29.96
N PRO A 65 15.46 -1.77 -31.15
CA PRO A 65 14.62 -2.83 -31.71
C PRO A 65 14.45 -3.91 -30.65
N ILE A 66 13.21 -4.38 -30.46
CA ILE A 66 12.84 -5.40 -29.46
C ILE A 66 13.62 -6.68 -29.78
N THR A 67 14.82 -6.81 -29.25
CA THR A 67 15.53 -8.07 -29.12
C THR A 67 15.05 -8.65 -27.80
N MET A 68 14.26 -9.73 -27.87
CA MET A 68 13.95 -10.56 -26.71
C MET A 68 15.25 -10.76 -25.93
N ALA A 69 15.36 -10.16 -24.74
CA ALA A 69 16.57 -10.34 -23.97
C ALA A 69 16.67 -11.83 -23.64
N SER A 70 17.81 -12.44 -23.96
CA SER A 70 18.05 -13.81 -23.53
C SER A 70 17.98 -13.85 -22.00
N SER A 71 17.48 -14.95 -21.42
CA SER A 71 17.47 -15.19 -19.97
C SER A 71 18.81 -14.85 -19.29
N SER A 72 19.93 -14.98 -20.02
CA SER A 72 21.28 -14.59 -19.58
C SER A 72 21.43 -13.08 -19.26
N ALA A 73 20.83 -12.19 -20.06
CA ALA A 73 20.95 -10.74 -19.86
C ALA A 73 20.16 -10.23 -18.64
N LEU A 74 18.97 -10.80 -18.39
CA LEU A 74 18.20 -10.52 -17.18
C LEU A 74 18.94 -11.03 -15.94
N LYS A 75 19.53 -12.23 -16.00
CA LYS A 75 20.31 -12.80 -14.89
C LYS A 75 21.55 -11.98 -14.54
N GLN A 76 22.20 -11.37 -15.54
CA GLN A 76 23.32 -10.44 -15.30
C GLN A 76 22.87 -9.09 -14.73
N THR A 77 21.60 -8.73 -14.91
CA THR A 77 21.04 -7.47 -14.42
C THR A 77 20.52 -7.63 -13.00
N LEU A 78 19.73 -8.68 -12.74
CA LEU A 78 19.07 -8.97 -11.47
C LEU A 78 20.02 -9.77 -10.56
N THR A 79 21.03 -9.10 -10.03
CA THR A 79 21.99 -9.71 -9.10
C THR A 79 21.52 -9.59 -7.65
N PRO A 80 21.99 -10.45 -6.73
CA PRO A 80 21.73 -10.29 -5.30
C PRO A 80 22.14 -8.91 -4.78
N THR A 81 23.28 -8.38 -5.25
CA THR A 81 23.75 -7.03 -4.88
C THR A 81 22.77 -5.93 -5.31
N LEU A 82 22.15 -6.04 -6.48
CA LEU A 82 21.13 -5.07 -6.89
C LEU A 82 19.94 -5.08 -5.93
N LEU A 83 19.47 -6.26 -5.53
CA LEU A 83 18.34 -6.41 -4.60
C LEU A 83 18.69 -5.91 -3.19
N ASP A 84 19.91 -6.15 -2.74
CA ASP A 84 20.44 -5.60 -1.48
C ASP A 84 20.51 -4.07 -1.52
N ASP A 85 20.94 -3.50 -2.64
CA ASP A 85 21.02 -2.04 -2.81
C ASP A 85 19.64 -1.39 -2.84
N VAL A 86 18.63 -2.06 -3.42
CA VAL A 86 17.23 -1.62 -3.35
C VAL A 86 16.75 -1.63 -1.90
N HIS A 87 16.99 -2.72 -1.17
CA HIS A 87 16.63 -2.83 0.24
C HIS A 87 17.25 -1.70 1.07
N LYS A 88 18.58 -1.50 0.95
CA LYS A 88 19.31 -0.45 1.67
C LYS A 88 18.76 0.94 1.35
N LEU A 89 18.63 1.27 0.06
CA LEU A 89 18.08 2.57 -0.34
C LEU A 89 16.70 2.82 0.31
N TRP A 90 15.85 1.79 0.31
CA TRP A 90 14.47 1.93 0.75
C TRP A 90 14.30 1.95 2.26
N PHE A 91 15.14 1.22 3.02
CA PHE A 91 14.93 0.97 4.45
C PHE A 91 16.02 1.50 5.38
N ASP A 92 17.18 1.95 4.90
CA ASP A 92 18.31 2.37 5.77
C ASP A 92 17.96 3.51 6.75
N HIS A 93 16.93 4.30 6.46
CA HIS A 93 16.45 5.35 7.36
C HIS A 93 15.70 4.81 8.59
N LEU A 94 15.25 3.55 8.58
CA LEU A 94 14.63 2.87 9.71
C LEU A 94 15.73 2.28 10.60
N SER A 95 16.14 3.07 11.59
CA SER A 95 17.34 2.77 12.38
C SER A 95 17.20 1.65 13.41
N CYS A 96 16.00 1.10 13.64
CA CYS A 96 15.79 0.05 14.64
C CYS A 96 14.66 -0.93 14.26
N GLU A 97 14.67 -2.09 14.91
CA GLU A 97 13.66 -3.15 14.72
C GLU A 97 12.22 -2.72 15.04
N GLU A 98 12.03 -1.79 16.00
CA GLU A 98 10.69 -1.27 16.32
C GLU A 98 10.10 -0.44 15.17
N ALA A 99 10.94 0.30 14.45
CA ALA A 99 10.52 1.07 13.27
C ALA A 99 10.13 0.15 12.11
N LEU A 100 10.68 -1.08 12.05
CA LEU A 100 10.24 -2.09 11.08
C LEU A 100 8.87 -2.68 11.46
N LEU A 101 8.59 -2.86 12.75
CA LEU A 101 7.31 -3.35 13.24
C LEU A 101 6.18 -2.36 12.97
N LEU A 102 6.37 -1.10 13.35
CA LEU A 102 5.43 -0.02 13.08
C LEU A 102 6.18 1.31 12.93
N PRO A 103 6.41 1.78 11.69
CA PRO A 103 7.12 3.03 11.45
C PRO A 103 6.25 4.24 11.83
N GLU A 104 6.88 5.27 12.36
CA GLU A 104 6.23 6.55 12.66
C GLU A 104 5.99 7.36 11.38
N TRP A 105 5.08 8.34 11.43
CA TRP A 105 4.79 9.21 10.29
C TRP A 105 6.01 9.96 9.74
N SER A 106 6.92 10.38 10.61
CA SER A 106 8.16 11.05 10.21
C SER A 106 9.10 10.14 9.41
N GLU A 107 9.07 8.83 9.69
CA GLU A 107 9.87 7.83 8.99
C GLU A 107 9.21 7.50 7.66
N MET A 108 7.92 7.20 7.67
CA MET A 108 7.12 6.93 6.46
C MET A 108 7.16 8.10 5.45
N GLY A 109 7.32 9.34 5.92
CA GLY A 109 7.46 10.52 5.08
C GLY A 109 8.58 10.40 4.03
N LYS A 110 9.62 9.60 4.28
CA LYS A 110 10.70 9.33 3.31
C LYS A 110 10.24 8.56 2.08
N TRP A 111 9.19 7.74 2.19
CA TRP A 111 8.64 6.99 1.07
C TRP A 111 7.61 7.77 0.27
N PHE A 112 6.81 8.59 0.95
CA PHE A 112 5.63 9.23 0.35
C PHE A 112 5.86 10.70 -0.05
N SER A 113 6.98 11.30 0.35
CA SER A 113 7.32 12.68 -0.02
C SER A 113 8.23 12.71 -1.23
N ARG A 114 8.03 13.71 -2.10
CA ARG A 114 8.97 13.98 -3.19
C ARG A 114 10.27 14.55 -2.61
N ASP A 115 11.39 13.95 -3.01
CA ASP A 115 12.75 14.35 -2.65
C ASP A 115 13.65 14.22 -3.88
N GLU A 116 14.21 15.33 -4.36
CA GLU A 116 15.01 15.36 -5.59
C GLU A 116 16.33 14.59 -5.45
N ALA A 117 16.92 14.56 -4.26
CA ALA A 117 18.17 13.83 -4.02
C ALA A 117 17.89 12.32 -4.00
N PHE A 118 16.75 11.92 -3.44
CA PHE A 118 16.30 10.53 -3.48
C PHE A 118 15.96 10.07 -4.91
N ASP A 119 15.30 10.93 -5.69
CA ASP A 119 15.02 10.67 -7.11
C ASP A 119 16.32 10.49 -7.91
N GLU A 120 17.31 11.37 -7.72
CA GLU A 120 18.62 11.26 -8.37
C GLU A 120 19.35 9.96 -7.99
N ALA A 121 19.28 9.56 -6.71
CA ALA A 121 19.83 8.30 -6.25
C ALA A 121 19.14 7.10 -6.91
N CYS A 122 17.81 7.14 -7.06
CA CYS A 122 17.04 6.09 -7.74
C CYS A 122 17.46 5.96 -9.21
N VAL A 123 17.50 7.09 -9.92
CA VAL A 123 17.89 7.14 -11.34
C VAL A 123 19.31 6.62 -11.53
N THR A 124 20.24 7.08 -10.71
CA THR A 124 21.67 6.74 -10.84
C THR A 124 21.93 5.27 -10.55
N LYS A 125 21.34 4.72 -9.48
CA LYS A 125 21.61 3.35 -9.04
C LYS A 125 20.80 2.31 -9.82
N PHE A 126 19.53 2.58 -10.08
CA PHE A 126 18.59 1.55 -10.58
C PHE A 126 18.09 1.80 -11.99
N GLY A 127 18.22 3.03 -12.52
CA GLY A 127 17.86 3.36 -13.90
C GLY A 127 18.41 2.38 -14.95
N PRO A 128 19.71 2.00 -14.91
CA PRO A 128 20.26 1.04 -15.87
C PRO A 128 19.60 -0.35 -15.82
N ALA A 129 19.17 -0.80 -14.65
CA ALA A 129 18.45 -2.08 -14.50
C ALA A 129 17.04 -1.97 -15.05
N LEU A 130 16.32 -0.88 -14.72
CA LEU A 130 14.98 -0.59 -15.21
C LEU A 130 14.93 -0.48 -16.74
N GLU A 131 15.90 0.22 -17.34
CA GLU A 131 16.02 0.34 -18.80
C GLU A 131 16.21 -1.02 -19.47
N LYS A 132 17.05 -1.91 -18.90
CA LYS A 132 17.24 -3.26 -19.42
C LYS A 132 15.99 -4.13 -19.27
N ILE A 133 15.29 -4.03 -18.15
CA ILE A 133 14.03 -4.77 -17.92
C ILE A 133 12.97 -4.28 -18.90
N ALA A 134 12.73 -2.98 -19.00
CA ALA A 134 11.75 -2.41 -19.94
C ALA A 134 12.10 -2.74 -21.41
N GLY A 135 13.37 -2.62 -21.79
CA GLY A 135 13.84 -2.93 -23.14
C GLY A 135 13.78 -4.42 -23.51
N SER A 136 13.75 -5.31 -22.52
CA SER A 136 13.70 -6.76 -22.74
C SER A 136 12.32 -7.28 -23.13
N GLY A 137 11.25 -6.58 -22.76
CA GLY A 137 9.88 -7.09 -22.85
C GLY A 137 9.61 -8.33 -21.98
N ALA A 138 10.42 -8.55 -20.94
CA ALA A 138 10.30 -9.73 -20.08
C ALA A 138 8.98 -9.73 -19.29
N SER A 139 8.37 -10.91 -19.20
CA SER A 139 7.27 -11.19 -18.28
C SER A 139 7.73 -11.31 -16.83
N ALA A 140 6.80 -11.18 -15.88
CA ALA A 140 7.05 -11.45 -14.46
C ALA A 140 7.67 -12.85 -14.22
N THR A 141 7.18 -13.88 -14.92
CA THR A 141 7.76 -15.23 -14.87
C THR A 141 9.24 -15.25 -15.24
N GLN A 142 9.62 -14.55 -16.33
CA GLN A 142 11.00 -14.51 -16.78
C GLN A 142 11.90 -13.72 -15.82
N ILE A 143 11.38 -12.65 -15.23
CA ILE A 143 12.06 -11.88 -14.18
C ILE A 143 12.33 -12.77 -12.97
N LEU A 144 11.31 -13.41 -12.41
CA LEU A 144 11.44 -14.31 -11.25
C LEU A 144 12.39 -15.48 -11.54
N SER A 145 12.30 -16.07 -12.74
CA SER A 145 13.18 -17.17 -13.14
C SER A 145 14.65 -16.73 -13.29
N ALA A 146 14.91 -15.47 -13.65
CA ALA A 146 16.27 -14.99 -13.91
C ALA A 146 17.14 -14.94 -12.66
N PHE A 147 16.57 -14.59 -11.50
CA PHE A 147 17.30 -14.51 -10.24
C PHE A 147 16.88 -15.56 -9.20
N SER A 148 15.69 -16.18 -9.35
CA SER A 148 15.17 -17.24 -8.47
C SER A 148 15.15 -16.82 -6.99
N PRO A 149 14.16 -15.98 -6.56
CA PRO A 149 14.11 -15.46 -5.20
C PRO A 149 14.18 -16.59 -4.17
N SER A 150 15.06 -16.42 -3.18
CA SER A 150 15.36 -17.41 -2.15
C SER A 150 14.87 -16.98 -0.75
N SER A 151 14.52 -15.70 -0.60
CA SER A 151 14.09 -15.12 0.66
C SER A 151 12.90 -14.17 0.47
N PRO A 152 12.08 -13.92 1.50
CA PRO A 152 11.07 -12.87 1.44
C PRO A 152 11.64 -11.49 1.14
N MET A 153 12.91 -11.24 1.49
CA MET A 153 13.57 -9.98 1.16
C MET A 153 13.84 -9.84 -0.34
N ASP A 154 14.21 -10.93 -1.01
CA ASP A 154 14.44 -10.92 -2.47
C ASP A 154 13.15 -10.54 -3.20
N TRP A 155 12.01 -11.12 -2.76
CA TRP A 155 10.67 -10.78 -3.25
C TRP A 155 10.30 -9.31 -3.00
N LEU A 156 10.53 -8.83 -1.77
CA LEU A 156 10.25 -7.45 -1.40
C LEU A 156 11.09 -6.46 -2.24
N SER A 157 12.39 -6.73 -2.40
CA SER A 157 13.29 -5.88 -3.18
C SER A 157 12.92 -5.83 -4.65
N ILE A 158 12.55 -6.95 -5.29
CA ILE A 158 12.12 -6.91 -6.69
C ILE A 158 10.78 -6.16 -6.85
N ILE A 159 9.87 -6.29 -5.89
CA ILE A 159 8.60 -5.54 -5.90
C ILE A 159 8.89 -4.04 -5.78
N ILE A 160 9.74 -3.61 -4.85
CA ILE A 160 10.12 -2.19 -4.70
C ILE A 160 10.83 -1.68 -5.96
N LEU A 161 11.74 -2.46 -6.53
CA LEU A 161 12.44 -2.11 -7.76
C LEU A 161 11.48 -1.87 -8.93
N LEU A 162 10.37 -2.62 -9.01
CA LEU A 162 9.42 -2.53 -10.11
C LEU A 162 8.23 -1.62 -9.81
N ASP A 163 7.86 -1.41 -8.56
CA ASP A 163 6.71 -0.58 -8.20
C ASP A 163 7.14 0.81 -7.77
N GLN A 164 8.02 0.91 -6.79
CA GLN A 164 8.30 2.19 -6.13
C GLN A 164 9.41 2.97 -6.83
N VAL A 165 10.55 2.33 -7.10
CA VAL A 165 11.70 2.99 -7.74
C VAL A 165 11.34 3.66 -9.08
N PRO A 166 10.49 3.07 -9.96
CA PRO A 166 10.11 3.73 -11.21
C PRO A 166 9.34 5.03 -11.00
N ARG A 167 8.57 5.19 -9.91
CA ARG A 167 7.84 6.43 -9.58
C ARG A 167 8.80 7.58 -9.21
N ASN A 168 9.98 7.24 -8.69
CA ASN A 168 11.07 8.18 -8.44
C ASN A 168 11.94 8.44 -9.68
N CYS A 169 12.08 7.45 -10.58
CA CYS A 169 12.87 7.58 -11.81
C CYS A 169 12.13 8.29 -12.95
N TYR A 170 10.82 8.10 -13.06
CA TYR A 170 10.03 8.49 -14.23
C TYR A 170 8.82 9.36 -13.83
N ARG A 171 9.06 10.65 -13.65
CA ARG A 171 8.01 11.63 -13.31
C ARG A 171 7.40 12.31 -14.53
N GLY A 172 6.18 12.83 -14.37
CA GLY A 172 5.50 13.62 -15.39
C GLY A 172 5.18 12.81 -16.65
N ALA A 173 5.64 13.28 -17.81
CA ALA A 173 5.37 12.60 -19.09
C ALA A 173 5.98 11.19 -19.17
N GLU A 174 7.07 10.93 -18.44
CA GLU A 174 7.73 9.62 -18.42
C GLU A 174 7.01 8.60 -17.53
N SER A 175 6.04 9.03 -16.70
CA SER A 175 5.24 8.12 -15.86
C SER A 175 4.43 7.10 -16.66
N LYS A 176 4.30 7.28 -17.98
CA LYS A 176 3.78 6.26 -18.90
C LYS A 176 4.55 4.94 -18.82
N LEU A 177 5.85 4.96 -18.54
CA LEU A 177 6.66 3.76 -18.37
C LEU A 177 6.31 3.04 -17.06
N VAL A 178 6.06 3.81 -15.99
CA VAL A 178 5.58 3.27 -14.70
C VAL A 178 4.28 2.52 -14.93
N PHE A 179 3.26 3.22 -15.42
CA PHE A 179 1.91 2.67 -15.55
C PHE A 179 1.80 1.57 -16.62
N GLY A 180 2.53 1.71 -17.73
CA GLY A 180 2.40 0.83 -18.89
C GLY A 180 3.35 -0.36 -18.92
N CYS A 181 4.45 -0.31 -18.17
CA CYS A 181 5.46 -1.38 -18.18
C CYS A 181 5.70 -1.96 -16.79
N PHE A 182 5.94 -1.12 -15.78
CA PHE A 182 6.41 -1.62 -14.50
C PHE A 182 5.28 -2.02 -13.53
N ASP A 183 4.18 -1.26 -13.48
CA ASP A 183 3.01 -1.58 -12.65
C ASP A 183 2.48 -3.01 -12.91
N PRO A 184 2.26 -3.46 -14.17
CA PRO A 184 1.79 -4.83 -14.42
C PRO A 184 2.78 -5.92 -13.97
N LEU A 185 4.08 -5.66 -14.08
CA LEU A 185 5.11 -6.61 -13.63
C LEU A 185 5.13 -6.71 -12.11
N ALA A 186 5.07 -5.57 -11.42
CA ALA A 186 5.05 -5.52 -9.96
C ALA A 186 3.77 -6.13 -9.39
N GLU A 187 2.61 -5.86 -10.00
CA GLU A 187 1.31 -6.43 -9.63
C GLU A 187 1.37 -7.97 -9.69
N GLU A 188 1.79 -8.53 -10.83
CA GLU A 188 1.84 -9.98 -11.01
C GLU A 188 2.82 -10.65 -10.04
N ILE A 189 3.99 -10.04 -9.80
CA ILE A 189 4.98 -10.55 -8.85
C ILE A 189 4.44 -10.47 -7.41
N ALA A 190 3.79 -9.38 -7.03
CA ALA A 190 3.21 -9.22 -5.71
C ALA A 190 2.06 -10.20 -5.45
N LEU A 191 1.19 -10.43 -6.43
CA LEU A 191 0.13 -11.43 -6.35
C LEU A 191 0.69 -12.84 -6.12
N ARG A 192 1.75 -13.22 -6.85
CA ARG A 192 2.43 -14.51 -6.65
C ARG A 192 3.07 -14.61 -5.27
N ALA A 193 3.75 -13.55 -4.81
CA ALA A 193 4.34 -13.53 -3.47
C ALA A 193 3.27 -13.71 -2.38
N ILE A 194 2.11 -13.08 -2.54
CA ILE A 194 0.98 -13.22 -1.61
C ILE A 194 0.40 -14.64 -1.67
N GLU A 195 0.22 -15.21 -2.86
CA GLU A 195 -0.29 -16.56 -3.06
C GLU A 195 0.64 -17.63 -2.45
N GLU A 196 1.95 -17.45 -2.60
CA GLU A 196 2.98 -18.30 -1.96
C GLU A 196 3.10 -18.06 -0.45
N GLY A 197 2.38 -17.08 0.10
CA GLY A 197 2.39 -16.76 1.53
C GLY A 197 3.65 -16.04 2.00
N ILE A 198 4.50 -15.54 1.09
CA ILE A 198 5.78 -14.85 1.39
C ILE A 198 5.65 -13.78 2.48
N PRO A 199 4.66 -12.84 2.44
CA PRO A 199 4.53 -11.82 3.49
C PRO A 199 3.96 -12.34 4.81
N THR A 200 3.57 -13.62 4.91
CA THR A 200 2.85 -14.19 6.08
C THR A 200 3.47 -15.45 6.65
N GLN A 201 4.36 -16.13 5.93
CA GLN A 201 4.91 -17.45 6.30
C GLN A 201 5.82 -17.42 7.54
N SER A 202 6.44 -16.28 7.83
CA SER A 202 7.36 -16.09 8.95
C SER A 202 6.85 -14.98 9.85
N PRO A 203 6.79 -15.18 11.18
CA PRO A 203 6.46 -14.12 12.13
C PRO A 203 7.30 -12.85 11.92
N TYR A 204 8.56 -13.02 11.52
CA TYR A 204 9.45 -11.88 11.29
C TYR A 204 8.90 -10.92 10.23
N PHE A 205 8.49 -11.43 9.06
CA PHE A 205 7.91 -10.60 8.01
C PHE A 205 6.44 -10.25 8.28
N LYS A 206 5.68 -11.20 8.82
CA LYS A 206 4.23 -11.09 9.05
C LYS A 206 3.82 -9.86 9.86
N TYR A 207 4.65 -9.48 10.85
CA TYR A 207 4.35 -8.38 11.78
C TYR A 207 5.17 -7.11 11.56
N ARG A 208 6.09 -7.09 10.58
CA ARG A 208 6.83 -5.87 10.20
C ARG A 208 6.04 -5.07 9.17
N MET A 209 5.23 -4.12 9.64
CA MET A 209 4.35 -3.32 8.78
C MET A 209 5.15 -2.49 7.75
N ALA A 210 6.37 -2.09 8.10
CA ALA A 210 7.29 -1.43 7.18
C ALA A 210 7.63 -2.30 5.96
N TYR A 211 7.67 -3.62 6.10
CA TYR A 211 7.93 -4.55 4.99
C TYR A 211 6.63 -4.98 4.31
N ARG A 212 5.64 -5.39 5.10
CA ARG A 212 4.40 -6.00 4.60
C ARG A 212 3.60 -5.09 3.67
N THR A 213 3.60 -3.78 3.94
CA THR A 213 2.89 -2.78 3.12
C THR A 213 3.28 -2.84 1.64
N TRP A 214 4.57 -3.05 1.33
CA TRP A 214 5.06 -3.00 -0.05
C TRP A 214 4.66 -4.20 -0.89
N PHE A 215 4.25 -5.32 -0.27
CA PHE A 215 3.60 -6.41 -1.01
C PHE A 215 2.19 -6.03 -1.47
N HIS A 216 1.54 -5.05 -0.84
CA HIS A 216 0.17 -4.66 -1.15
C HIS A 216 0.10 -3.51 -2.15
N MET A 217 1.05 -2.56 -2.08
CA MET A 217 1.07 -1.35 -2.92
C MET A 217 0.89 -1.62 -4.42
N PRO A 218 1.51 -2.65 -5.03
CA PRO A 218 1.29 -2.93 -6.46
C PRO A 218 -0.17 -3.27 -6.81
N LEU A 219 -0.89 -3.96 -5.91
CA LEU A 219 -2.30 -4.28 -6.13
C LEU A 219 -3.15 -3.01 -6.15
N MET A 220 -2.84 -2.06 -5.27
CA MET A 220 -3.49 -0.76 -5.20
C MET A 220 -3.19 0.12 -6.43
N HIS A 221 -2.08 -0.11 -7.11
CA HIS A 221 -1.74 0.60 -8.34
C HIS A 221 -2.40 0.02 -9.59
N SER A 222 -3.10 -1.10 -9.47
CA SER A 222 -3.80 -1.76 -10.57
C SER A 222 -4.95 -0.91 -11.13
N GLU A 223 -5.20 -1.02 -12.43
CA GLU A 223 -6.46 -0.56 -13.05
C GLU A 223 -7.43 -1.75 -13.26
N ASN A 224 -7.40 -2.74 -12.35
CA ASN A 224 -8.27 -3.90 -12.36
C ASN A 224 -9.08 -4.00 -11.06
N LEU A 225 -10.42 -3.97 -11.18
CA LEU A 225 -11.32 -4.03 -10.03
C LEU A 225 -11.15 -5.32 -9.20
N GLY A 226 -10.93 -6.45 -9.85
CA GLY A 226 -10.73 -7.73 -9.15
C GLY A 226 -9.47 -7.73 -8.29
N VAL A 227 -8.43 -7.00 -8.71
CA VAL A 227 -7.19 -6.83 -7.95
C VAL A 227 -7.43 -5.96 -6.71
N HIS A 228 -8.23 -4.91 -6.82
CA HIS A 228 -8.67 -4.11 -5.65
C HIS A 228 -9.51 -4.92 -4.66
N GLU A 229 -10.41 -5.79 -5.14
CA GLU A 229 -11.15 -6.70 -4.26
C GLU A 229 -10.21 -7.67 -3.50
N GLN A 230 -9.13 -8.10 -4.14
CA GLN A 230 -8.09 -8.90 -3.49
C GLN A 230 -7.28 -8.06 -2.51
N ALA A 231 -6.89 -6.83 -2.86
CA ALA A 231 -6.16 -5.92 -1.99
C ALA A 231 -6.91 -5.65 -0.68
N VAL A 232 -8.22 -5.39 -0.75
CA VAL A 232 -9.08 -5.24 0.44
C VAL A 232 -8.98 -6.46 1.36
N LYS A 233 -9.09 -7.68 0.82
CA LYS A 233 -8.99 -8.92 1.61
C LYS A 233 -7.61 -9.09 2.25
N VAL A 234 -6.56 -8.68 1.54
CA VAL A 234 -5.17 -8.74 2.01
C VAL A 234 -4.96 -7.76 3.17
N HIS A 235 -5.45 -6.52 3.08
CA HIS A 235 -5.43 -5.55 4.19
C HIS A 235 -6.22 -6.02 5.40
N GLU A 236 -7.43 -6.56 5.19
CA GLU A 236 -8.22 -7.17 6.27
C GLU A 236 -7.52 -8.38 6.90
N GLY A 237 -6.79 -9.16 6.10
CA GLY A 237 -5.95 -10.27 6.56
C GLY A 237 -4.83 -9.80 7.49
N THR A 238 -4.14 -8.71 7.13
CA THR A 238 -3.14 -8.09 8.02
C THR A 238 -3.74 -7.65 9.34
N ALA A 239 -4.91 -7.03 9.31
CA ALA A 239 -5.59 -6.62 10.55
C ALA A 239 -5.96 -7.83 11.42
N ARG A 240 -6.48 -8.92 10.81
CA ARG A 240 -6.77 -10.17 11.54
C ARG A 240 -5.52 -10.75 12.19
N ASP A 241 -4.45 -10.90 11.42
CA ASP A 241 -3.17 -11.44 11.89
C ASP A 241 -2.62 -10.70 13.12
N VAL A 242 -2.63 -9.36 13.06
CA VAL A 242 -2.15 -8.52 14.15
C VAL A 242 -3.07 -8.61 15.37
N ASN A 243 -4.39 -8.59 15.17
CA ASN A 243 -5.35 -8.70 16.27
C ASN A 243 -5.27 -10.07 16.96
N GLU A 244 -5.05 -11.15 16.21
CA GLU A 244 -4.82 -12.49 16.74
C GLU A 244 -3.54 -12.55 17.59
N LEU A 245 -2.44 -11.95 17.11
CA LEU A 245 -1.20 -11.84 17.89
C LEU A 245 -1.44 -11.13 19.23
N LEU A 246 -2.14 -9.99 19.22
CA LEU A 246 -2.38 -9.17 20.41
C LEU A 246 -3.39 -9.77 21.39
N ALA A 247 -4.34 -10.59 20.90
CA ALA A 247 -5.31 -11.27 21.74
C ALA A 247 -4.83 -12.64 22.26
N GLY A 248 -3.74 -13.16 21.68
CA GLY A 248 -3.21 -14.49 21.97
C GLY A 248 -2.60 -14.62 23.38
N ASP A 249 -2.57 -15.85 23.89
CA ASP A 249 -1.84 -16.16 25.11
C ASP A 249 -0.32 -16.08 24.85
N VAL A 250 0.33 -15.08 25.44
CA VAL A 250 1.76 -14.80 25.31
C VAL A 250 2.64 -16.01 25.65
N SER A 251 2.18 -16.91 26.52
CA SER A 251 2.92 -18.14 26.87
C SER A 251 3.01 -19.15 25.74
N THR A 252 2.11 -19.06 24.75
CA THR A 252 2.05 -19.95 23.58
C THR A 252 2.80 -19.41 22.37
N LEU A 253 3.18 -18.12 22.38
CA LEU A 253 3.87 -17.45 21.28
C LEU A 253 5.30 -17.97 21.11
N THR A 254 5.80 -17.96 19.88
CA THR A 254 7.23 -18.12 19.59
C THR A 254 8.04 -16.95 20.12
N GLU A 255 9.37 -17.07 20.13
CA GLU A 255 10.24 -15.97 20.58
C GLU A 255 10.09 -14.72 19.71
N GLU A 256 9.98 -14.87 18.40
CA GLU A 256 9.79 -13.73 17.49
C GLU A 256 8.41 -13.09 17.68
N GLU A 257 7.37 -13.89 17.88
CA GLU A 257 6.02 -13.39 18.16
C GLU A 257 5.95 -12.64 19.48
N ARG A 258 6.64 -13.11 20.53
CA ARG A 258 6.71 -12.39 21.81
C ARG A 258 7.34 -11.00 21.64
N LYS A 259 8.43 -10.90 20.87
CA LYS A 259 9.06 -9.60 20.56
C LYS A 259 8.11 -8.67 19.81
N CYS A 260 7.44 -9.19 18.78
CA CYS A 260 6.44 -8.44 18.02
C CYS A 260 5.29 -7.98 18.92
N HIS A 261 4.74 -8.90 19.73
CA HIS A 261 3.67 -8.61 20.69
C HIS A 261 4.08 -7.53 21.69
N GLU A 262 5.28 -7.62 22.27
CA GLU A 262 5.76 -6.63 23.25
C GLU A 262 5.76 -5.20 22.67
N VAL A 263 6.25 -5.02 21.44
CA VAL A 263 6.32 -3.70 20.80
C VAL A 263 4.93 -3.24 20.34
N LEU A 264 4.21 -4.11 19.63
CA LEU A 264 2.92 -3.75 19.01
C LEU A 264 1.81 -3.52 20.05
N SER A 265 1.80 -4.25 21.17
CA SER A 265 0.84 -4.01 22.26
C SER A 265 1.03 -2.64 22.92
N LYS A 266 2.28 -2.18 23.07
CA LYS A 266 2.60 -0.82 23.57
C LYS A 266 2.17 0.27 22.57
N LYS A 267 2.08 -0.06 21.29
CA LYS A 267 1.65 0.85 20.21
C LYS A 267 0.23 0.53 19.67
N ALA A 268 -0.63 -0.11 20.46
CA ALA A 268 -1.91 -0.65 19.97
C ALA A 268 -2.80 0.40 19.28
N GLU A 269 -2.92 1.62 19.82
CA GLU A 269 -3.74 2.68 19.20
C GLU A 269 -3.16 3.12 17.85
N ALA A 270 -1.85 3.39 17.80
CA ALA A 270 -1.16 3.77 16.56
C ALA A 270 -1.23 2.66 15.50
N LEU A 271 -1.15 1.40 15.93
CA LEU A 271 -1.29 0.24 15.07
C LEU A 271 -2.70 0.11 14.48
N GLN A 272 -3.75 0.27 15.29
CA GLN A 272 -5.13 0.26 14.78
C GLN A 272 -5.38 1.42 13.81
N ALA A 273 -4.83 2.61 14.10
CA ALA A 273 -4.89 3.75 13.19
C ALA A 273 -4.18 3.43 11.86
N PHE A 274 -2.99 2.84 11.90
CA PHE A 274 -2.25 2.41 10.71
C PHE A 274 -3.04 1.40 9.87
N LEU A 275 -3.58 0.36 10.49
CA LEU A 275 -4.38 -0.67 9.80
C LEU A 275 -5.64 -0.08 9.16
N SER A 276 -6.36 0.78 9.88
CA SER A 276 -7.55 1.47 9.34
C SER A 276 -7.16 2.38 8.17
N ASN A 277 -6.13 3.20 8.33
CA ASN A 277 -5.70 4.16 7.32
C ASN A 277 -5.27 3.48 6.02
N THR A 278 -4.50 2.39 6.11
CA THR A 278 -4.06 1.64 4.91
C THR A 278 -5.23 1.00 4.18
N LEU A 279 -6.20 0.42 4.89
CA LEU A 279 -7.42 -0.13 4.30
C LEU A 279 -8.32 0.96 3.70
N ASP A 280 -8.46 2.10 4.36
CA ASP A 280 -9.26 3.22 3.84
C ASP A 280 -8.62 3.87 2.61
N PHE A 281 -7.29 3.88 2.54
CA PHE A 281 -6.55 4.30 1.35
C PHE A 281 -6.83 3.36 0.17
N GLU A 282 -6.79 2.05 0.37
CA GLU A 282 -7.18 1.03 -0.63
C GLU A 282 -8.63 1.21 -1.09
N LYS A 283 -9.58 1.39 -0.17
CA LYS A 283 -11.00 1.58 -0.53
C LYS A 283 -11.22 2.82 -1.40
N ARG A 284 -10.49 3.91 -1.17
CA ARG A 284 -10.56 5.11 -2.03
C ARG A 284 -10.02 4.86 -3.43
N HIS A 285 -8.96 4.07 -3.57
CA HIS A 285 -8.46 3.63 -4.88
C HIS A 285 -9.51 2.79 -5.61
N LYS A 286 -10.06 1.79 -4.92
CA LYS A 286 -11.10 0.91 -5.44
C LYS A 286 -12.30 1.70 -5.96
N VAL A 287 -12.78 2.72 -5.24
CA VAL A 287 -13.91 3.56 -5.68
C VAL A 287 -13.64 4.25 -7.02
N ILE A 288 -12.41 4.70 -7.28
CA ILE A 288 -12.04 5.30 -8.57
C ILE A 288 -12.11 4.25 -9.68
N ILE A 289 -11.58 3.05 -9.44
CA ILE A 289 -11.60 1.96 -10.42
C ILE A 289 -13.01 1.42 -10.63
N GLU A 290 -13.86 1.33 -9.61
CA GLU A 290 -15.28 0.98 -9.74
C GLU A 290 -16.02 1.98 -10.63
N ARG A 291 -15.72 3.27 -10.48
CA ARG A 291 -16.39 4.34 -11.22
C ARG A 291 -15.94 4.46 -12.67
N PHE A 292 -14.63 4.43 -12.90
CA PHE A 292 -14.06 4.76 -14.22
C PHE A 292 -13.43 3.57 -14.94
N GLY A 293 -13.25 2.44 -14.26
CA GLY A 293 -12.52 1.27 -14.77
C GLY A 293 -11.01 1.49 -14.92
N ARG A 294 -10.49 2.65 -14.51
CA ARG A 294 -9.09 3.10 -14.65
C ARG A 294 -8.85 4.34 -13.78
N TYR A 295 -7.60 4.78 -13.66
CA TYR A 295 -7.23 6.04 -13.02
C TYR A 295 -7.24 7.22 -14.01
N PRO A 296 -8.17 8.17 -13.89
CA PRO A 296 -8.29 9.27 -14.86
C PRO A 296 -7.04 10.15 -14.94
N HIS A 297 -6.33 10.34 -13.83
CA HIS A 297 -5.12 11.17 -13.78
C HIS A 297 -3.96 10.59 -14.63
N ARG A 298 -3.97 9.28 -14.93
CA ARG A 298 -2.96 8.64 -15.79
C ARG A 298 -3.21 8.88 -17.28
N ASN A 299 -4.40 9.37 -17.66
CA ASN A 299 -4.81 9.48 -19.06
C ASN A 299 -3.83 10.28 -19.91
N GLN A 300 -3.36 11.43 -19.42
CA GLN A 300 -2.44 12.27 -20.17
C GLN A 300 -1.10 11.56 -20.43
N ALA A 301 -0.50 10.93 -19.41
CA ALA A 301 0.76 10.22 -19.55
C ALA A 301 0.62 9.02 -20.51
N LEU A 302 -0.49 8.30 -20.41
CA LEU A 302 -0.80 7.14 -21.26
C LEU A 302 -1.35 7.50 -22.65
N GLY A 303 -1.52 8.79 -22.97
CA GLY A 303 -2.09 9.23 -24.26
C GLY A 303 -3.57 8.85 -24.45
N ARG A 304 -4.30 8.60 -23.37
CA ARG A 304 -5.74 8.28 -23.40
C ARG A 304 -6.57 9.56 -23.48
N VAL A 305 -7.68 9.51 -24.20
CA VAL A 305 -8.68 10.57 -24.18
C VAL A 305 -9.54 10.41 -22.92
N SER A 306 -9.61 11.47 -22.11
CA SER A 306 -10.50 11.51 -20.94
C SER A 306 -11.95 11.73 -21.36
N THR A 307 -12.88 11.03 -20.71
CA THR A 307 -14.32 11.27 -20.86
C THR A 307 -14.72 12.60 -20.21
N PRO A 308 -15.89 13.18 -20.55
CA PRO A 308 -16.39 14.37 -19.85
C PRO A 308 -16.49 14.20 -18.34
N GLU A 309 -16.91 13.00 -17.87
CA GLU A 309 -17.02 12.69 -16.45
C GLU A 309 -15.65 12.62 -15.76
N GLU A 310 -14.65 12.03 -16.42
CA GLU A 310 -13.27 12.00 -15.93
C GLU A 310 -12.67 13.41 -15.82
N ILE A 311 -12.94 14.28 -16.81
CA ILE A 311 -12.51 15.68 -16.80
C ILE A 311 -13.17 16.44 -15.65
N GLU A 312 -14.48 16.27 -15.45
CA GLU A 312 -15.21 16.89 -14.35
C GLU A 312 -14.68 16.43 -12.99
N TYR A 313 -14.45 15.12 -12.83
CA TYR A 313 -13.86 14.55 -11.62
C TYR A 313 -12.51 15.19 -11.29
N LEU A 314 -11.59 15.27 -12.26
CA LEU A 314 -10.27 15.86 -12.05
C LEU A 314 -10.36 17.38 -11.78
N ASN A 315 -11.21 18.11 -12.49
CA ASN A 315 -11.39 19.56 -12.30
C ASN A 315 -11.98 19.91 -10.92
N ASN A 316 -12.74 19.00 -10.32
CA ASN A 316 -13.34 19.17 -9.00
C ASN A 316 -12.45 18.66 -7.86
N GLY A 317 -11.15 18.43 -8.12
CA GLY A 317 -10.20 17.98 -7.11
C GLY A 317 -10.32 16.50 -6.77
N GLY A 318 -10.77 15.69 -7.74
CA GLY A 318 -10.77 14.24 -7.61
C GLY A 318 -9.41 13.69 -7.19
N GLU A 319 -9.42 12.67 -6.36
CA GLU A 319 -8.22 12.07 -5.81
C GLU A 319 -7.33 11.48 -6.91
N THR A 320 -6.03 11.75 -6.77
CA THR A 320 -4.98 11.25 -7.65
C THR A 320 -3.94 10.56 -6.79
N PHE A 321 -3.48 9.40 -7.22
CA PHE A 321 -2.56 8.56 -6.46
C PHE A 321 -1.41 8.11 -7.35
N GLY A 322 -0.19 8.10 -6.83
CA GLY A 322 1.03 7.80 -7.58
C GLY A 322 1.97 9.00 -7.69
#